data_AF-A0A8S3XPC9-F1
#
_entry.id   AF-A0A8S3XPC9-F1
#
_cell.length_a   1.000
_cell.length_b   1.000
_cell.length_c   1.000
_cell.angle_alpha   90.00
_cell.angle_beta   90.00
_cell.angle_gamma   90.00
#
_symmetry.space_group_name_H-M   'P 1'
#
loop_
_entity.id
_entity.type
_entity.pdbx_description
1 polymer ?
#
loop_
_entity_poly.entity_id
_entity_poly.type
_entity_poly.pdbx_seq_one_letter_code
_entity_poly.pdbx_strand_id
1 'polypeptide(L)'
;MSEIETRISALENKSSQIATSSNTIALEDAIAELKVQLNNRDQELLSNDVEISGITELGGENLMSTVTVLSTKLGITLDKKDIVNVLA
;
A
#
# COMPACT_ATOMS: atom_id res chain seq x y z
N MET A 1 -23.00 4.19 50.93
CA MET A 1 -22.62 3.69 49.60
C MET A 1 -22.19 2.24 49.73
N SER A 2 -22.66 1.38 48.84
CA SER A 2 -22.26 -0.03 48.80
C SER A 2 -20.82 -0.18 48.26
N GLU A 3 -20.14 -1.26 48.64
CA GLU A 3 -18.79 -1.59 48.17
C GLU A 3 -18.74 -1.86 46.64
N ILE A 4 -19.89 -2.23 46.08
CA ILE A 4 -20.08 -2.46 44.65
C ILE A 4 -20.15 -1.13 43.89
N GLU A 5 -20.84 -0.12 44.42
CA GLU A 5 -20.89 1.22 43.81
C GLU A 5 -19.51 1.87 43.73
N THR A 6 -18.67 1.71 44.76
CA THR A 6 -17.29 2.22 44.74
C THR A 6 -16.43 1.50 43.71
N ARG A 7 -16.60 0.18 43.55
CA ARG A 7 -15.89 -0.58 42.50
C ARG A 7 -16.34 -0.20 41.10
N ILE A 8 -17.64 0.01 40.88
CA ILE A 8 -18.19 0.46 39.59
C ILE A 8 -17.66 1.85 39.25
N SER A 9 -17.70 2.78 40.19
CA SER A 9 -17.20 4.14 39.99
C SER A 9 -15.71 4.17 39.64
N ALA A 10 -14.91 3.31 40.28
CA ALA A 10 -13.48 3.19 39.96
C ALA A 10 -13.23 2.59 38.57
N LEU A 11 -14.07 1.64 38.14
CA LEU A 11 -13.97 1.02 36.82
C LEU A 11 -14.32 2.00 35.69
N GLU A 12 -15.38 2.79 35.90
CA GLU A 12 -15.82 3.82 34.94
C GLU A 12 -14.74 4.89 34.77
N ASN A 13 -14.19 5.42 35.87
CA ASN A 13 -13.11 6.41 35.81
C ASN A 13 -11.86 5.90 35.07
N LYS A 14 -11.50 4.63 35.29
CA LYS A 14 -10.35 4.02 34.61
C LYS A 14 -10.62 3.80 33.12
N SER A 15 -11.85 3.41 32.76
CA SER A 15 -12.29 3.28 31.37
C SER A 15 -12.26 4.63 30.64
N SER A 16 -12.78 5.68 31.29
CA SER A 16 -12.74 7.06 30.77
C SER A 16 -11.31 7.54 30.55
N GLN A 17 -10.38 7.27 31.49
CA GLN A 17 -8.97 7.64 31.39
C GLN A 17 -8.21 6.88 30.29
N ILE A 18 -8.56 5.62 30.01
CA ILE A 18 -7.94 4.81 28.94
C ILE A 18 -8.43 5.27 27.56
N ALA A 19 -9.72 5.63 27.45
CA ALA A 19 -10.29 6.17 26.22
C ALA A 19 -9.78 7.58 25.88
N THR A 20 -9.38 8.35 26.89
CA THR A 20 -8.84 9.72 26.73
C THR A 20 -7.33 9.81 26.94
N SER A 21 -6.63 8.69 27.20
CA SER A 21 -5.19 8.75 27.37
C SER A 21 -4.57 9.20 26.05
N SER A 22 -3.95 10.38 26.08
CA SER A 22 -3.24 11.00 24.95
C SER A 22 -2.30 10.04 24.22
N ASN A 23 -1.79 9.02 24.93
CA ASN A 23 -0.95 7.98 24.37
C ASN A 23 -1.69 7.07 23.38
N THR A 24 -2.97 6.74 23.62
CA THR A 24 -3.77 5.91 22.71
C THR A 24 -4.08 6.65 21.43
N ILE A 25 -4.48 7.92 21.54
CA ILE A 25 -4.78 8.80 20.41
C ILE A 25 -3.51 9.03 19.56
N ALA A 26 -2.37 9.34 20.21
CA ALA A 26 -1.11 9.50 19.50
C ALA A 26 -0.65 8.20 18.80
N LEU A 27 -0.96 7.03 19.38
CA LEU A 27 -0.67 5.75 18.74
C LEU A 27 -1.58 5.52 17.52
N GLU A 28 -2.87 5.82 17.65
CA GLU A 28 -3.84 5.71 16.56
C GLU A 28 -3.49 6.64 15.40
N ASP A 29 -3.08 7.87 15.70
CA ASP A 29 -2.60 8.84 14.70
C ASP A 29 -1.33 8.36 14.01
N ALA A 30 -0.34 7.85 14.76
CA ALA A 30 0.87 7.29 14.19
C ALA A 30 0.59 6.08 13.29
N ILE A 31 -0.34 5.20 13.71
CA ILE A 31 -0.78 4.06 12.88
C ILE A 31 -1.46 4.54 11.60
N ALA A 32 -2.31 5.56 11.69
CA ALA A 32 -2.98 6.14 10.53
C ALA A 32 -1.96 6.74 9.55
N GLU A 33 -0.99 7.49 10.05
CA GLU A 33 0.09 8.07 9.24
C GLU A 33 0.93 6.98 8.56
N LEU A 34 1.34 5.95 9.29
CA LEU A 34 2.12 4.84 8.74
C LEU A 34 1.35 4.08 7.65
N LYS A 35 0.03 3.88 7.82
CA LYS A 35 -0.81 3.27 6.79
C LYS A 35 -0.84 4.11 5.51
N VAL A 36 -0.94 5.44 5.64
CA VAL A 36 -0.89 6.34 4.49
C VAL A 36 0.47 6.26 3.81
N GLN A 37 1.57 6.28 4.57
CA GLN A 37 2.92 6.16 4.01
C GLN A 37 3.13 4.83 3.27
N LEU A 38 2.67 3.71 3.84
CA LEU A 38 2.72 2.40 3.17
C LEU A 38 1.93 2.42 1.86
N ASN A 39 0.69 2.91 1.90
CA ASN A 39 -0.14 2.98 0.71
C ASN A 39 0.50 3.86 -0.38
N ASN A 40 1.06 5.01 -0.03
CA ASN A 40 1.73 5.88 -0.99
C ASN A 40 2.95 5.20 -1.62
N ARG A 41 3.76 4.51 -0.82
CA ARG A 41 4.93 3.79 -1.30
C ARG A 41 4.54 2.64 -2.23
N ASP A 42 3.46 1.94 -1.92
CA ASP A 42 2.96 0.85 -2.76
C ASP A 42 2.39 1.38 -4.09
N GLN A 43 1.68 2.51 -4.07
CA GLN A 43 1.23 3.20 -5.29
C GLN A 43 2.39 3.72 -6.14
N GLU A 44 3.46 4.22 -5.53
CA GLU A 44 4.67 4.65 -6.24
C GLU A 44 5.36 3.47 -6.93
N LEU A 45 5.40 2.30 -6.28
CA LEU A 45 5.91 1.07 -6.91
C LEU A 45 5.06 0.67 -8.12
N LEU A 46 3.72 0.65 -7.96
CA LEU A 46 2.79 0.38 -9.06
C LEU A 46 2.90 1.39 -10.21
N SER A 47 3.25 2.64 -9.94
CA SER A 47 3.38 3.67 -10.98
C SER A 47 4.52 3.39 -11.97
N ASN A 48 5.50 2.56 -11.59
CA ASN A 48 6.56 2.13 -12.50
C ASN A 48 6.17 0.90 -13.32
N ASP A 49 5.10 0.20 -12.93
CA ASP A 49 4.61 -0.98 -13.63
C ASP A 49 3.76 -0.55 -14.83
N VAL A 50 4.01 -1.16 -15.98
CA VAL A 50 3.27 -0.89 -17.23
C VAL A 50 2.52 -2.14 -17.64
N GLU A 51 1.19 -2.07 -17.64
CA GLU A 51 0.33 -3.13 -18.14
C GLU A 51 0.07 -2.95 -19.64
N ILE A 52 0.31 -4.01 -20.42
CA ILE A 52 0.07 -4.05 -21.87
C ILE A 52 -0.93 -5.18 -22.14
N SER A 53 -2.14 -4.83 -22.52
CA SER A 53 -3.21 -5.80 -22.83
C SER A 53 -3.58 -5.79 -24.32
N GLY A 54 -4.23 -6.86 -24.79
CA GLY A 54 -4.75 -6.94 -26.16
C GLY A 54 -3.76 -7.42 -27.22
N ILE A 55 -2.62 -7.95 -26.80
CA ILE A 55 -1.65 -8.63 -27.67
C ILE A 55 -1.93 -10.14 -27.62
N THR A 56 -2.01 -10.78 -28.78
CA THR A 56 -2.07 -12.24 -28.86
C THR A 56 -0.67 -12.79 -28.72
N GLU A 57 -0.36 -13.40 -27.59
CA GLU A 57 0.93 -14.07 -27.38
C GLU A 57 0.92 -15.46 -28.01
N LEU A 58 1.91 -15.72 -28.86
CA LEU A 58 2.15 -17.04 -29.44
C LEU A 58 3.27 -17.75 -28.66
N GLY A 59 3.13 -19.07 -28.49
CA GLY A 59 4.13 -19.87 -27.77
C GLY A 59 5.53 -19.73 -28.38
N GLY A 60 6.50 -19.30 -27.57
CA GLY A 60 7.89 -19.09 -27.98
C GLY A 60 8.26 -17.65 -28.31
N GLU A 61 7.33 -16.69 -28.18
CA GLU A 61 7.64 -15.27 -28.32
C GLU A 61 8.45 -14.74 -27.14
N ASN A 62 9.37 -13.83 -27.44
CA ASN A 62 10.13 -13.13 -26.41
C ASN A 62 9.39 -11.85 -26.01
N LEU A 63 8.72 -11.89 -24.87
CA LEU A 63 7.99 -10.78 -24.27
C LEU A 63 8.81 -9.48 -24.23
N MET A 64 10.10 -9.56 -23.90
CA MET A 64 10.97 -8.38 -23.84
C MET A 64 11.17 -7.73 -25.22
N SER A 65 11.24 -8.54 -26.28
CA SER A 65 11.30 -8.03 -27.66
C SER A 65 9.97 -7.39 -28.07
N THR A 66 8.85 -7.98 -27.68
CA THR A 66 7.51 -7.43 -27.95
C THR A 66 7.32 -6.06 -27.30
N VAL A 67 7.68 -5.92 -26.03
CA VAL A 67 7.65 -4.64 -25.30
C VAL A 67 8.55 -3.59 -25.96
N THR A 68 9.75 -3.97 -26.39
CA THR A 68 10.69 -3.04 -27.08
C THR A 68 10.15 -2.55 -28.42
N VAL A 69 9.51 -3.43 -29.20
CA VAL A 69 8.89 -3.04 -30.48
C VAL A 69 7.68 -2.14 -30.24
N LEU A 70 6.87 -2.44 -29.23
CA LEU A 70 5.71 -1.65 -28.85
C LEU A 70 6.12 -0.24 -28.39
N SER A 71 7.11 -0.13 -27.51
CA SER A 71 7.62 1.16 -27.03
C SER A 71 8.14 2.01 -28.19
N THR A 72 8.92 1.41 -29.09
CA THR A 72 9.42 2.08 -30.30
C THR A 72 8.25 2.58 -31.18
N LYS A 73 7.18 1.78 -31.34
CA LYS A 73 5.99 2.21 -32.09
C LYS A 73 5.22 3.34 -31.41
N LEU A 74 5.23 3.41 -30.09
CA LEU A 74 4.62 4.48 -29.29
C LEU A 74 5.50 5.74 -29.24
N GLY A 75 6.72 5.70 -29.81
CA GLY A 75 7.67 6.80 -29.78
C GLY A 75 8.47 6.90 -28.47
N ILE A 76 8.44 5.85 -27.65
CA ILE A 76 9.17 5.76 -26.39
C ILE A 76 10.42 4.90 -26.63
N THR A 77 11.59 5.43 -26.27
CA THR A 77 12.84 4.65 -26.34
C THR A 77 13.04 3.97 -24.98
N LEU A 78 13.01 2.64 -24.96
CA LEU A 78 13.13 1.82 -23.76
C LEU A 78 14.28 0.84 -23.99
N ASP A 79 15.36 0.96 -23.20
CA ASP A 79 16.46 0.01 -23.25
C ASP A 79 16.11 -1.24 -22.45
N LYS A 80 16.73 -2.38 -22.80
CA LYS A 80 16.54 -3.64 -22.06
C LYS A 80 16.91 -3.54 -20.57
N LYS A 81 17.73 -2.55 -20.20
CA LYS A 81 18.15 -2.30 -18.80
C LYS A 81 17.10 -1.52 -18.01
N ASP A 82 16.19 -0.82 -18.69
CA ASP A 82 15.10 -0.07 -18.06
C ASP A 82 13.95 -0.98 -17.64
N ILE A 83 13.94 -2.23 -18.16
CA ILE A 83 12.92 -3.23 -17.89
C ILE A 83 13.39 -4.11 -16.71
N VAL A 84 12.74 -3.95 -15.56
CA VAL A 84 13.06 -4.72 -14.35
C VAL A 84 12.59 -6.17 -14.45
N ASN A 85 11.38 -6.40 -14.97
CA ASN A 85 10.81 -7.73 -15.19
C ASN A 85 9.70 -7.66 -16.25
N VAL A 86 9.42 -8.78 -16.92
CA VAL A 86 8.25 -8.92 -17.81
C VAL A 86 7.51 -10.19 -17.44
N LEU A 87 6.20 -10.07 -17.24
CA LEU A 87 5.31 -11.15 -16.85
C LEU A 87 4.16 -11.21 -17.87
N ALA A 88 3.75 -12.43 -18.23
CA ALA A 88 2.61 -12.73 -19.09
C ALA A 88 1.47 -13.34 -18.27
#